data_AF-A0A2E8XSQ6-F1
#
_entry.id   AF-A0A2E8XSQ6-F1
#
_cell.length_a   1.000
_cell.length_b   1.000
_cell.length_c   1.000
_cell.angle_alpha   90.00
_cell.angle_beta   90.00
_cell.angle_gamma   90.00
#
_symmetry.space_group_name_H-M   'P 1'
#
loop_
_entity.id
_entity.type
_entity.pdbx_description
1 polymer ?
#
loop_
_entity_poly.entity_id
_entity_poly.type
_entity_poly.pdbx_seq_one_letter_code
_entity_poly.pdbx_strand_id
1 'polypeptide(L)'
;MSEAHADSVAADLAVNGGTPIRATPMPPRAALGEAEVTALNAAIAHYADAGVDPGYQGHFEDLYCAAFVRRMGGGHADAVSSGTAALYVALAALELPAGSEVLTSCITDPGTISAIIL
;
A
#
# COMPACT_ATOMS: atom_id res chain seq x y z
N MET A 1 -28.65 -1.98 -32.86
CA MET A 1 -28.92 -0.67 -32.24
C MET A 1 -28.55 0.39 -33.26
N SER A 2 -29.48 1.26 -33.64
CA SER A 2 -29.28 2.30 -34.66
C SER A 2 -28.27 3.36 -34.18
N GLU A 3 -27.40 3.85 -35.06
CA GLU A 3 -26.37 4.88 -34.79
C GLU A 3 -26.96 6.11 -34.07
N ALA A 4 -28.20 6.49 -34.41
CA ALA A 4 -28.90 7.63 -33.81
C ALA A 4 -29.14 7.52 -32.29
N HIS A 5 -29.12 6.31 -31.71
CA HIS A 5 -29.31 6.10 -30.27
C HIS A 5 -28.00 6.21 -29.48
N ALA A 6 -26.87 5.94 -30.13
CA ALA A 6 -25.55 6.08 -29.51
C ALA A 6 -25.15 7.56 -29.39
N ASP A 7 -25.48 8.37 -30.40
CA ASP A 7 -25.21 9.81 -30.42
C ASP A 7 -26.00 10.57 -29.33
N SER A 8 -27.25 10.16 -29.04
CA SER A 8 -28.03 10.80 -27.97
C SER A 8 -27.46 10.50 -26.58
N VAL A 9 -27.01 9.27 -26.34
CA VAL A 9 -26.41 8.86 -25.05
C VAL A 9 -25.05 9.54 -24.84
N ALA A 10 -24.27 9.74 -25.91
CA ALA A 10 -23.00 10.45 -25.84
C ALA A 10 -23.20 11.94 -25.48
N ALA A 11 -24.19 12.62 -26.06
CA ALA A 11 -24.50 14.02 -25.75
C ALA A 11 -24.93 14.22 -24.28
N ASP A 12 -25.62 13.24 -23.70
CA ASP A 12 -26.14 13.29 -22.32
C ASP A 12 -25.09 12.97 -21.25
N LEU A 13 -23.85 12.61 -21.62
CA LEU A 13 -22.79 12.41 -20.64
C LEU A 13 -22.43 13.72 -19.95
N ALA A 14 -22.17 13.66 -18.64
CA ALA A 14 -21.77 14.83 -17.84
C ALA A 14 -20.52 15.55 -18.38
N VAL A 15 -19.56 14.79 -18.94
CA VAL A 15 -18.36 15.36 -19.57
C VAL A 15 -18.67 16.20 -20.82
N ASN A 16 -19.84 15.99 -21.42
CA ASN A 16 -20.33 16.69 -22.62
C ASN A 16 -21.42 17.74 -22.30
N GLY A 17 -21.65 18.06 -21.03
CA GLY A 17 -22.65 19.06 -20.61
C GLY A 17 -24.02 18.50 -20.20
N GLY A 18 -24.21 17.18 -20.25
CA GLY A 18 -25.39 16.51 -19.72
C GLY A 18 -25.46 16.52 -18.18
N THR A 19 -26.58 16.06 -17.61
CA THR A 19 -26.77 16.06 -16.15
C THR A 19 -25.96 14.94 -15.49
N PRO A 20 -25.08 15.23 -14.51
CA PRO A 20 -24.35 14.19 -13.80
C PRO A 20 -25.28 13.20 -13.09
N ILE A 21 -25.06 11.90 -13.32
CA ILE A 21 -25.77 10.81 -12.62
C ILE A 21 -25.56 10.91 -11.10
N ARG A 22 -24.37 11.36 -10.67
CA ARG A 22 -24.06 11.64 -9.27
C ARG A 22 -23.90 13.14 -9.07
N ALA A 23 -24.75 13.71 -8.22
CA ALA A 23 -24.59 15.09 -7.75
C ALA A 23 -23.48 15.23 -6.68
N THR A 24 -22.98 14.11 -6.13
CA THR A 24 -21.95 14.11 -5.07
C THR A 24 -20.73 13.26 -5.45
N PRO A 25 -19.52 13.63 -4.97
CA PRO A 25 -18.30 12.86 -5.22
C PRO A 25 -18.40 11.39 -4.80
N MET A 26 -17.50 10.55 -5.30
CA MET A 26 -17.32 9.21 -4.77
C MET A 26 -16.93 9.28 -3.28
N PRO A 27 -17.40 8.33 -2.45
CA PRO A 27 -16.99 8.30 -1.06
C PRO A 27 -15.46 8.11 -0.96
N PRO A 28 -14.80 8.74 0.01
CA PRO A 28 -13.38 8.51 0.23
C PRO A 28 -13.14 7.09 0.74
N ARG A 29 -11.90 6.61 0.60
CA ARG A 29 -11.45 5.40 1.29
C ARG A 29 -11.39 5.69 2.79
N ALA A 30 -12.10 4.91 3.60
CA ALA A 30 -12.10 5.01 5.05
C ALA A 30 -11.46 3.75 5.65
N ALA A 31 -10.17 3.83 5.97
CA ALA A 31 -9.39 2.70 6.48
C ALA A 31 -9.18 2.72 8.01
N LEU A 32 -9.56 3.82 8.69
CA LEU A 32 -9.38 3.97 10.13
C LEU A 32 -10.72 3.75 10.85
N GLY A 33 -10.71 2.93 11.89
CA GLY A 33 -11.84 2.70 12.79
C GLY A 33 -11.40 2.40 14.23
N GLU A 34 -12.31 1.81 15.00
CA GLU A 34 -12.08 1.49 16.43
C GLU A 34 -10.88 0.57 16.66
N ALA A 35 -10.60 -0.33 15.70
CA ALA A 35 -9.46 -1.24 15.79
C ALA A 35 -8.12 -0.48 15.74
N GLU A 36 -7.98 0.48 14.82
CA GLU A 36 -6.78 1.30 14.69
C GLU A 36 -6.60 2.22 15.90
N VAL A 37 -7.70 2.81 16.42
CA VAL A 37 -7.67 3.63 17.64
C VAL A 37 -7.21 2.80 18.84
N THR A 38 -7.74 1.60 18.99
CA THR A 38 -7.37 0.68 20.07
C THR A 38 -5.89 0.31 19.99
N ALA A 39 -5.39 -0.05 18.79
CA ALA A 39 -3.99 -0.40 18.58
C ALA A 39 -3.05 0.79 18.85
N LEU A 40 -3.42 1.99 18.41
CA LEU A 40 -2.64 3.20 18.67
C LEU A 40 -2.54 3.51 20.17
N ASN A 41 -3.66 3.43 20.89
CA ASN A 41 -3.68 3.67 22.34
C ASN A 41 -2.86 2.62 23.10
N ALA A 42 -2.89 1.35 22.66
CA ALA A 42 -2.07 0.30 23.23
C ALA A 42 -0.57 0.58 23.02
N ALA A 43 -0.17 1.06 21.85
CA ALA A 43 1.21 1.45 21.58
C ALA A 43 1.67 2.61 22.46
N ILE A 44 0.85 3.68 22.55
CA ILE A 44 1.15 4.82 23.42
C ILE A 44 1.31 4.38 24.87
N ALA A 45 0.39 3.56 25.39
CA ALA A 45 0.45 3.07 26.76
C ALA A 45 1.70 2.24 27.04
N HIS A 46 2.05 1.33 26.11
CA HIS A 46 3.24 0.48 26.24
C HIS A 46 4.54 1.29 26.35
N TYR A 47 4.74 2.25 25.44
CA TYR A 47 5.96 3.06 25.43
C TYR A 47 6.02 4.06 26.59
N ALA A 48 4.86 4.60 27.01
CA ALA A 48 4.78 5.44 28.20
C ALA A 48 5.15 4.67 29.49
N ASP A 49 4.68 3.44 29.65
CA ASP A 49 5.01 2.57 30.79
C ASP A 49 6.48 2.17 30.79
N ALA A 50 7.02 1.83 29.61
CA ALA A 50 8.42 1.47 29.44
C ALA A 50 9.38 2.67 29.62
N GLY A 51 8.88 3.91 29.58
CA GLY A 51 9.69 5.12 29.70
C GLY A 51 10.67 5.32 28.53
N VAL A 52 10.34 4.79 27.35
CA VAL A 52 11.17 4.88 26.15
C VAL A 52 10.32 5.24 24.94
N ASP A 53 10.92 5.97 23.99
CA ASP A 53 10.25 6.28 22.73
C ASP A 53 10.13 5.04 21.83
N PRO A 54 9.12 5.00 20.92
CA PRO A 54 9.01 3.95 19.93
C PRO A 54 10.29 3.81 19.07
N GLY A 55 10.87 2.62 19.05
CA GLY A 55 12.04 2.28 18.24
C GLY A 55 11.68 1.85 16.81
N TYR A 56 12.71 1.58 16.00
CA TYR A 56 12.55 1.07 14.63
C TYR A 56 12.11 -0.40 14.57
N GLN A 57 12.38 -1.17 15.63
CA GLN A 57 12.02 -2.58 15.78
C GLN A 57 11.48 -2.81 17.19
N GLY A 58 10.86 -3.98 17.41
CA GLY A 58 10.47 -4.46 18.73
C GLY A 58 8.99 -4.76 18.85
N HIS A 59 8.43 -4.60 20.05
CA HIS A 59 7.18 -5.26 20.46
C HIS A 59 6.04 -5.24 19.43
N PHE A 60 5.65 -4.07 18.92
CA PHE A 60 4.53 -3.97 17.98
C PHE A 60 4.88 -4.43 16.57
N GLU A 61 6.14 -4.29 16.16
CA GLU A 61 6.65 -4.77 14.87
C GLU A 61 6.75 -6.30 14.87
N ASP A 62 7.29 -6.90 15.94
CA ASP A 62 7.31 -8.36 16.15
C ASP A 62 5.90 -8.97 16.08
N LEU A 63 4.93 -8.32 16.74
CA LEU A 63 3.53 -8.76 16.71
C LEU A 63 2.96 -8.71 15.29
N TYR A 64 3.25 -7.65 14.55
CA TYR A 64 2.80 -7.48 13.18
C TYR A 64 3.44 -8.52 12.25
N CYS A 65 4.77 -8.67 12.28
CA CYS A 65 5.50 -9.67 11.49
C CYS A 65 5.03 -11.09 11.79
N ALA A 66 4.84 -11.45 13.06
CA ALA A 66 4.33 -12.76 13.43
C ALA A 66 2.90 -12.99 12.92
N ALA A 67 2.03 -11.98 12.97
CA ALA A 67 0.68 -12.07 12.42
C ALA A 67 0.69 -12.20 10.89
N PHE A 68 1.55 -11.44 10.21
CA PHE A 68 1.72 -11.49 8.77
C PHE A 68 2.23 -12.87 8.30
N VAL A 69 3.27 -13.40 8.94
CA VAL A 69 3.81 -14.74 8.67
C VAL A 69 2.72 -15.81 8.82
N ARG A 70 1.92 -15.77 9.90
CA ARG A 70 0.79 -16.69 10.07
C ARG A 70 -0.23 -16.54 8.93
N ARG A 71 -0.54 -15.31 8.53
CA ARG A 71 -1.50 -15.02 7.46
C ARG A 71 -1.03 -15.49 6.08
N MET A 72 0.29 -15.54 5.86
CA MET A 72 0.93 -15.99 4.62
C MET A 72 1.20 -17.50 4.59
N GLY A 73 0.99 -18.22 5.70
CA GLY A 73 1.18 -19.67 5.79
C GLY A 73 2.56 -20.11 6.29
N GLY A 74 3.33 -19.21 6.90
CA GLY A 74 4.67 -19.48 7.45
C GLY A 74 5.76 -18.63 6.81
N GLY A 75 7.02 -18.88 7.20
CA GLY A 75 8.20 -18.17 6.71
C GLY A 75 8.70 -17.05 7.64
N HIS A 76 9.35 -16.05 7.04
CA HIS A 76 9.94 -14.90 7.73
C HIS A 76 9.35 -13.62 7.18
N ALA A 77 9.27 -12.59 8.01
CA ALA A 77 8.88 -11.25 7.62
C ALA A 77 9.68 -10.23 8.45
N ASP A 78 9.95 -9.08 7.84
CA ASP A 78 10.56 -7.92 8.47
C ASP A 78 9.81 -6.69 7.97
N ALA A 79 9.32 -5.86 8.88
CA ALA A 79 8.53 -4.70 8.51
C ALA A 79 9.45 -3.51 8.22
N VAL A 80 9.23 -2.88 7.06
CA VAL A 80 9.98 -1.71 6.63
C VAL A 80 9.06 -0.53 6.33
N SER A 81 9.65 0.63 6.11
CA SER A 81 8.92 1.90 5.98
C SER A 81 7.98 2.00 4.78
N SER A 82 8.20 1.23 3.71
CA SER A 82 7.36 1.25 2.50
C SER A 82 7.56 0.01 1.61
N GLY A 83 6.66 -0.19 0.64
CA GLY A 83 6.80 -1.25 -0.37
C GLY A 83 8.07 -1.10 -1.23
N THR A 84 8.44 0.12 -1.61
CA THR A 84 9.70 0.39 -2.34
C THR A 84 10.92 0.02 -1.48
N ALA A 85 10.91 0.38 -0.18
CA ALA A 85 11.99 -0.01 0.73
C ALA A 85 12.06 -1.53 0.91
N ALA A 86 10.92 -2.23 0.90
CA ALA A 86 10.88 -3.69 0.99
C ALA A 86 11.57 -4.34 -0.22
N LEU A 87 11.28 -3.86 -1.43
CA LEU A 87 11.95 -4.33 -2.64
C LEU A 87 13.44 -4.00 -2.64
N TYR A 88 13.80 -2.80 -2.20
CA TYR A 88 15.19 -2.37 -2.12
C TYR A 88 16.02 -3.25 -1.18
N VAL A 89 15.53 -3.47 0.05
CA VAL A 89 16.20 -4.34 1.03
C VAL A 89 16.25 -5.79 0.54
N ALA A 90 15.17 -6.28 -0.06
CA ALA A 90 15.13 -7.63 -0.63
C ALA A 90 16.18 -7.82 -1.74
N LEU A 91 16.35 -6.83 -2.62
CA LEU A 91 17.36 -6.88 -3.67
C LEU A 91 18.78 -6.74 -3.11
N ALA A 92 18.99 -5.83 -2.17
CA ALA A 92 20.28 -5.63 -1.50
C ALA A 92 20.75 -6.90 -0.77
N ALA A 93 19.82 -7.64 -0.14
CA ALA A 93 20.11 -8.90 0.54
C ALA A 93 20.54 -10.04 -0.39
N LEU A 94 20.34 -9.91 -1.71
CA LEU A 94 20.84 -10.87 -2.71
C LEU A 94 22.32 -10.65 -3.06
N GLU A 95 22.91 -9.52 -2.66
CA GLU A 95 24.33 -9.18 -2.91
C GLU A 95 24.75 -9.33 -4.38
N LEU A 96 23.89 -8.91 -5.30
CA LEU A 96 24.11 -9.07 -6.74
C LEU A 96 25.33 -8.24 -7.21
N PRO A 97 26.17 -8.78 -8.11
CA PRO A 97 27.24 -8.01 -8.74
C PRO A 97 26.73 -6.80 -9.53
N ALA A 98 27.54 -5.75 -9.62
CA ALA A 98 27.24 -4.60 -10.46
C ALA A 98 27.04 -5.02 -11.93
N GLY A 99 25.99 -4.48 -12.56
CA GLY A 99 25.61 -4.85 -13.93
C GLY A 99 24.73 -6.09 -14.04
N SER A 100 24.28 -6.67 -12.92
CA SER A 100 23.31 -7.76 -12.92
C SER A 100 21.98 -7.34 -13.55
N GLU A 101 21.35 -8.27 -14.26
CA GLU A 101 20.03 -8.07 -14.88
C GLU A 101 18.91 -8.49 -13.93
N VAL A 102 17.92 -7.62 -13.75
CA VAL A 102 16.71 -7.91 -12.97
C VAL A 102 15.51 -7.92 -13.92
N LEU A 103 14.93 -9.09 -14.14
CA LEU A 103 13.73 -9.24 -14.95
C LEU A 103 12.49 -8.79 -14.18
N THR A 104 11.67 -7.95 -14.80
CA THR A 104 10.43 -7.44 -14.21
C THR A 104 9.33 -7.29 -15.27
N SER A 105 8.08 -7.14 -14.83
CA SER A 105 6.94 -6.89 -15.71
C SER A 105 7.03 -5.49 -16.34
N CYS A 106 6.72 -5.38 -17.63
CA CYS A 106 6.59 -4.08 -18.31
C CYS A 106 5.34 -3.29 -17.86
N ILE A 107 4.44 -3.93 -17.11
CA ILE A 107 3.30 -3.31 -16.43
C ILE A 107 3.56 -3.47 -14.93
N THR A 108 4.07 -2.42 -14.31
CA THR A 108 4.35 -2.35 -12.88
C THR A 108 4.24 -0.91 -12.36
N ASP A 109 4.24 -0.74 -11.04
CA ASP A 109 4.31 0.58 -10.42
C ASP A 109 5.76 1.14 -10.47
N PRO A 110 5.95 2.47 -10.46
CA PRO A 110 7.28 3.08 -10.51
C PRO A 110 8.21 2.67 -9.35
N GLY A 111 7.66 2.34 -8.18
CA GLY A 111 8.42 1.94 -7.00
C GLY A 111 9.21 0.65 -7.22
N THR A 112 8.69 -0.26 -8.04
CA THR A 112 9.42 -1.46 -8.46
C THR A 112 10.74 -1.12 -9.17
N ILE A 113 10.69 -0.20 -10.13
CA ILE A 113 11.89 0.19 -10.90
C ILE A 113 12.84 1.00 -10.05
N SER A 114 12.33 1.93 -9.23
CA SER A 114 13.16 2.72 -8.31
C SER A 114 13.97 1.84 -7.37
N ALA A 115 13.40 0.76 -6.84
CA ALA A 115 14.11 -0.16 -5.95
C ALA A 115 15.27 -0.94 -6.62
N ILE A 116 15.26 -1.05 -7.96
CA ILE A 116 16.27 -1.80 -8.72
C ILE A 116 17.48 -0.92 -9.09
N ILE A 117 17.24 0.37 -9.36
CA ILE A 117 18.25 1.27 -9.92
C ILE A 117 18.92 2.20 -8.90
N LEU A 118 18.36 2.30 -7.69
CA LEU A 118 18.94 3.05 -6.56
C LEU A 118 20.02 2.22 -5.86
#